data_AF-A0A090N421-F1
#
_entry.id   AF-A0A090N421-F1
#
_cell.length_a   1.000
_cell.length_b   1.000
_cell.length_c   1.000
_cell.angle_alpha   90.00
_cell.angle_beta   90.00
_cell.angle_gamma   90.00
#
_symmetry.space_group_name_H-M   'P 1'
#
loop_
_entity.id
_entity.type
_entity.pdbx_description
1 polymer ?
#
loop_
_entity_poly.entity_id
_entity_poly.type
_entity_poly.pdbx_seq_one_letter_code
_entity_poly.pdbx_strand_id
1 'polypeptide(L)'
;MACAKLSTRAIAFDVRASTTNAPEVDGIACDVVWTQGTIARDDGTTCWVEDDGVEVRARRKTGAVDVARHGAYACVRGRLVRESGRWTIVDAVVVGCEDEGRRRTWRDETEESRAARRAFLGASAMA
;
A
#
# COMPACT_ATOMS: atom_id res chain seq x y z
N MET A 1 17.49 0.02 -2.58
CA MET A 1 16.19 0.21 -1.90
C MET A 1 15.10 -0.29 -2.85
N ALA A 2 14.38 -1.35 -2.47
CA ALA A 2 13.33 -1.93 -3.31
C ALA A 2 12.01 -1.21 -3.10
N CYS A 3 11.25 -0.99 -4.18
CA CYS A 3 9.88 -0.48 -4.14
C CYS A 3 8.93 -1.63 -4.45
N ALA A 4 8.04 -1.96 -3.52
CA ALA A 4 7.04 -3.01 -3.72
C ALA A 4 5.70 -2.41 -4.11
N LYS A 5 5.07 -2.97 -5.14
CA LYS A 5 3.67 -2.72 -5.47
C LYS A 5 2.81 -3.62 -4.60
N LEU A 6 1.99 -3.04 -3.72
CA LEU A 6 1.20 -3.79 -2.74
C LEU A 6 -0.23 -3.23 -2.68
N SER A 7 -1.22 -4.12 -2.53
CA SER A 7 -2.58 -3.70 -2.16
C SER A 7 -2.62 -3.16 -0.74
N THR A 8 -3.65 -2.38 -0.41
CA THR A 8 -3.92 -1.94 0.98
C THR A 8 -4.01 -3.14 1.92
N ARG A 9 -4.65 -4.22 1.47
CA ARG A 9 -4.73 -5.50 2.19
C ARG A 9 -3.36 -6.10 2.50
N ALA A 10 -2.47 -6.16 1.50
CA ALA A 10 -1.13 -6.70 1.70
C ALA A 10 -0.35 -5.86 2.72
N ILE A 11 -0.47 -4.54 2.66
CA ILE A 11 0.14 -3.63 3.64
C ILE A 11 -0.42 -3.86 5.05
N ALA A 12 -1.74 -3.99 5.17
CA ALA A 12 -2.41 -4.09 6.47
C ALA A 12 -2.14 -5.42 7.19
N PHE A 13 -2.09 -6.53 6.45
CA PHE A 13 -2.12 -7.88 7.04
C PHE A 13 -0.90 -8.73 6.73
N ASP A 14 -0.25 -8.51 5.59
CA ASP A 14 0.78 -9.42 5.11
C ASP A 14 2.20 -8.89 5.32
N VAL A 15 2.37 -7.57 5.47
CA VAL A 15 3.66 -6.98 5.85
C VAL A 15 3.97 -7.35 7.29
N ARG A 16 5.14 -7.96 7.48
CA ARG A 16 5.68 -8.29 8.79
C ARG A 16 6.87 -7.38 9.11
N ALA A 17 7.11 -7.19 10.39
CA ALA A 17 8.37 -6.61 10.83
C ALA A 17 9.40 -7.74 10.84
N SER A 18 10.53 -7.52 10.18
CA SER A 18 11.69 -8.40 10.27
C SER A 18 12.32 -8.34 11.68
N THR A 19 13.34 -9.16 11.91
CA THR A 19 14.17 -9.07 13.14
C THR A 19 14.84 -7.70 13.31
N THR A 20 14.96 -6.91 12.23
CA THR A 20 15.52 -5.56 12.23
C THR A 20 14.44 -4.46 12.23
N ASN A 21 13.17 -4.82 12.44
CA ASN A 21 11.99 -3.95 12.30
C ASN A 21 11.77 -3.38 10.88
N ALA A 22 12.48 -3.89 9.87
CA ALA A 22 12.25 -3.52 8.48
C ALA A 22 10.93 -4.16 7.98
N PRO A 23 10.17 -3.49 7.12
CA PRO A 23 8.99 -4.10 6.52
C PRO A 23 9.40 -5.21 5.55
N GLU A 24 8.79 -6.38 5.69
CA GLU A 24 9.02 -7.53 4.83
C GLU A 24 7.70 -8.11 4.33
N VAL A 25 7.69 -8.50 3.06
CA VAL A 25 6.60 -9.27 2.42
C VAL A 25 7.23 -10.49 1.77
N ASP A 26 6.80 -11.68 2.17
CA ASP A 26 7.32 -12.98 1.67
C ASP A 26 8.84 -13.12 1.79
N GLY A 27 9.42 -12.61 2.88
CA GLY A 27 10.87 -12.65 3.12
C GLY A 27 11.68 -11.65 2.28
N ILE A 28 11.00 -10.76 1.55
CA ILE A 28 11.63 -9.68 0.78
C ILE A 28 11.46 -8.37 1.55
N ALA A 29 12.57 -7.73 1.90
CA ALA A 29 12.57 -6.41 2.51
C ALA A 29 12.01 -5.36 1.54
N CYS A 30 10.96 -4.64 1.96
CA CYS A 30 10.27 -3.63 1.16
C CYS A 30 10.15 -2.32 1.95
N ASP A 31 11.13 -1.44 1.76
CA ASP A 31 11.21 -0.18 2.50
C ASP A 31 10.27 0.89 1.91
N VAL A 32 10.14 0.88 0.58
CA VAL A 32 9.22 1.77 -0.16
C VAL A 32 8.08 0.94 -0.73
N VAL A 33 6.87 1.46 -0.63
CA VAL A 33 5.68 0.83 -1.18
C VAL A 33 4.96 1.77 -2.12
N TRP A 34 4.20 1.16 -3.03
CA TRP A 34 3.24 1.84 -3.88
C TRP A 34 1.90 1.09 -3.83
N THR A 35 0.83 1.81 -3.51
CA THR A 35 -0.55 1.33 -3.45
C THR A 35 -1.48 2.25 -4.22
N GLN A 36 -2.67 1.78 -4.56
CA GLN A 36 -3.77 2.61 -5.03
C GLN A 36 -5.02 2.38 -4.19
N GLY A 37 -5.94 3.34 -4.23
CA GLY A 37 -7.23 3.26 -3.56
C GLY A 37 -7.93 4.62 -3.50
N THR A 38 -9.15 4.63 -2.96
CA THR A 38 -9.93 5.84 -2.75
C THR A 38 -9.55 6.49 -1.42
N ILE A 39 -9.40 7.81 -1.39
CA ILE A 39 -9.15 8.53 -0.13
C ILE A 39 -10.44 8.61 0.67
N ALA A 40 -10.60 7.70 1.63
CA ALA A 40 -11.77 7.61 2.50
C ALA A 40 -11.79 8.73 3.56
N ARG A 41 -10.63 9.15 4.06
CA ARG A 41 -10.50 10.23 5.06
C ARG A 41 -9.27 11.09 4.79
N ASP A 42 -9.35 12.37 5.15
CA ASP A 42 -8.28 13.35 4.93
C ASP A 42 -8.32 14.48 5.96
N ASP A 43 -7.20 14.78 6.62
CA ASP A 43 -7.04 15.92 7.54
C ASP A 43 -6.12 17.03 7.01
N GLY A 44 -5.71 16.94 5.74
CA GLY A 44 -4.77 17.86 5.11
C GLY A 44 -3.34 17.32 5.06
N THR A 45 -2.89 16.66 6.13
CA THR A 45 -1.52 16.14 6.29
C THR A 45 -1.45 14.63 6.19
N THR A 46 -2.51 13.95 6.61
CA THR A 46 -2.67 12.51 6.62
C THR A 46 -3.94 12.15 5.88
N CYS A 47 -3.89 11.04 5.14
CA CYS A 47 -5.05 10.45 4.51
C CYS A 47 -5.14 8.94 4.78
N TRP A 48 -6.34 8.41 4.58
CA TRP A 48 -6.63 6.98 4.66
C TRP A 48 -7.07 6.51 3.29
N VAL A 49 -6.27 5.61 2.71
CA VAL A 49 -6.47 5.06 1.38
C VAL A 49 -7.19 3.73 1.55
N GLU A 50 -8.41 3.64 1.02
CA GLU A 50 -9.24 2.44 1.05
C GLU A 50 -9.20 1.72 -0.30
N ASP A 51 -8.99 0.41 -0.24
CA ASP A 51 -9.13 -0.51 -1.37
C ASP A 51 -9.69 -1.83 -0.83
N ASP A 52 -10.73 -2.37 -1.47
CA ASP A 52 -11.50 -3.54 -1.00
C ASP A 52 -11.95 -3.48 0.48
N GLY A 53 -12.36 -2.31 0.97
CA GLY A 53 -12.79 -2.12 2.38
C GLY A 53 -11.66 -2.21 3.40
N VAL A 54 -10.40 -2.20 2.96
CA VAL A 54 -9.21 -2.14 3.82
C VAL A 54 -8.53 -0.79 3.67
N GLU A 55 -8.33 -0.11 4.80
CA GLU A 55 -7.68 1.20 4.85
C GLU A 55 -6.20 1.12 5.25
N VAL A 56 -5.37 1.92 4.60
CA VAL A 56 -3.99 2.19 5.00
C VAL A 56 -3.79 3.68 5.24
N ARG A 57 -3.12 4.02 6.34
CA ARG A 57 -2.77 5.41 6.67
C ARG A 57 -1.56 5.86 5.86
N ALA A 58 -1.65 7.05 5.27
CA ALA A 58 -0.54 7.69 4.57
C ALA A 58 -0.33 9.13 5.09
N ARG A 59 0.87 9.44 5.58
CA ARG A 59 1.30 10.79 5.96
C ARG A 59 2.04 11.41 4.80
N ARG A 60 1.51 12.52 4.29
CA ARG A 60 2.02 13.21 3.11
C ARG A 60 3.41 13.78 3.36
N LYS A 61 4.21 13.84 2.30
CA LYS A 61 5.47 14.59 2.30
C LYS A 61 5.18 16.08 2.46
N THR A 62 5.91 16.75 3.36
CA THR A 62 5.83 18.20 3.52
C THR A 62 6.16 18.91 2.19
N GLY A 63 5.33 19.89 1.81
CA GLY A 63 5.50 20.65 0.58
C GLY A 63 5.06 19.94 -0.70
N ALA A 64 4.35 18.81 -0.61
CA ALA A 64 3.71 18.20 -1.77
C ALA A 64 2.62 19.13 -2.33
N VAL A 65 2.74 19.50 -3.60
CA VAL A 65 1.77 20.29 -4.37
C VAL A 65 0.84 19.33 -5.11
N ASP A 66 -0.42 19.71 -5.34
CA ASP A 66 -1.45 18.92 -6.06
C ASP A 66 -1.73 17.54 -5.49
N VAL A 67 -2.04 17.52 -4.19
CA VAL A 67 -2.32 16.29 -3.47
C VAL A 67 -3.78 15.89 -3.58
N ALA A 68 -4.04 14.63 -3.97
CA ALA A 68 -5.39 14.09 -3.96
C ALA A 68 -6.02 14.17 -2.56
N ARG A 69 -7.31 14.50 -2.56
CA ARG A 69 -8.13 14.77 -1.36
C ARG A 69 -9.22 13.71 -1.20
N HIS A 70 -9.97 13.81 -0.12
CA HIS A 70 -11.13 12.96 0.15
C HIS A 70 -12.00 12.73 -1.10
N GLY A 71 -12.38 11.48 -1.32
CA GLY A 71 -13.19 11.02 -2.46
C GLY A 71 -12.38 10.68 -3.72
N ALA A 72 -11.14 11.17 -3.85
CA ALA A 72 -10.33 10.90 -5.02
C ALA A 72 -9.69 9.50 -4.98
N TYR A 73 -9.68 8.81 -6.11
CA TYR A 73 -8.86 7.63 -6.35
C TYR A 73 -7.43 8.05 -6.65
N ALA A 74 -6.50 7.55 -5.83
CA ALA A 74 -5.13 8.03 -5.80
C ALA A 74 -4.11 6.90 -5.84
N CYS A 75 -2.97 7.20 -6.46
CA CYS A 75 -1.73 6.47 -6.31
C CYS A 75 -0.97 7.02 -5.11
N VAL A 76 -0.52 6.15 -4.23
CA VAL A 76 0.24 6.51 -3.02
C VAL A 76 1.57 5.78 -3.01
N ARG A 77 2.67 6.54 -2.95
CA ARG A 77 4.03 6.00 -2.83
C ARG A 77 4.72 6.62 -1.63
N GLY A 78 5.39 5.81 -0.81
CA GLY A 78 6.19 6.32 0.29
C GLY A 78 6.90 5.21 1.05
N ARG A 79 7.53 5.57 2.16
CA ARG A 79 8.26 4.61 3.00
C ARG A 79 7.28 3.96 3.97
N LEU A 80 7.38 2.65 4.17
CA LEU A 80 6.52 1.95 5.10
C LEU A 80 7.15 1.91 6.50
N VAL A 81 6.44 2.39 7.51
CA VAL A 81 6.89 2.39 8.90
C VAL A 81 5.81 1.85 9.82
N ARG A 82 6.21 1.24 10.93
CA ARG A 82 5.27 0.76 11.95
C ARG A 82 5.13 1.80 13.05
N GLU A 83 3.94 2.35 13.19
CA GLU A 83 3.60 3.35 14.21
C GLU A 83 2.39 2.86 15.01
N SER A 84 2.51 2.83 16.34
CA SER A 84 1.43 2.40 17.25
C SER A 84 0.79 1.06 16.86
N GLY A 85 1.61 0.10 16.44
CA GLY A 85 1.18 -1.24 16.06
C GLY A 85 0.62 -1.39 14.65
N ARG A 86 0.48 -0.31 13.87
CA ARG A 86 -0.06 -0.31 12.49
C ARG A 86 0.98 0.16 11.48
N TRP A 87 0.90 -0.36 10.26
CA TRP A 87 1.71 0.14 9.15
C TRP A 87 1.19 1.49 8.64
N THR A 88 2.11 2.39 8.33
CA THR A 88 1.82 3.74 7.82
C THR A 88 2.80 4.07 6.71
N ILE A 89 2.29 4.61 5.60
CA ILE A 89 3.11 5.11 4.51
C ILE A 89 3.51 6.55 4.85
N VAL A 90 4.79 6.82 5.12
CA VAL A 90 5.31 8.15 5.44
C VAL A 90 6.10 8.74 4.29
N ASP A 91 6.30 10.07 4.33
CA ASP A 91 6.85 10.85 3.23
C ASP A 91 6.09 10.58 1.92
N ALA A 92 4.78 10.37 2.05
CA ALA A 92 3.94 9.86 1.00
C ALA A 92 3.69 10.91 -0.08
N VAL A 93 3.90 10.52 -1.33
CA VAL A 93 3.41 11.22 -2.52
C VAL A 93 2.06 10.61 -2.87
N VAL A 94 1.01 11.45 -2.86
CA VAL A 94 -0.38 11.03 -3.04
C VAL A 94 -0.96 11.80 -4.24
N VAL A 95 -1.14 11.12 -5.36
CA VAL A 95 -1.50 11.76 -6.64
C VAL A 95 -2.80 11.17 -7.16
N GLY A 96 -3.73 12.03 -7.54
CA GLY A 96 -5.01 11.62 -8.14
C GLY A 96 -4.78 10.90 -9.46
N CYS A 97 -5.53 9.83 -9.68
CA CYS A 97 -5.40 9.01 -10.89
C CYS A 97 -6.75 8.48 -11.34
N GLU A 98 -7.74 9.37 -11.38
CA GLU A 98 -9.11 9.10 -11.80
C GLU A 98 -9.16 8.61 -13.25
N ASP A 99 -9.03 7.30 -13.41
CA ASP A 99 -9.10 6.58 -14.67
C ASP A 99 -9.72 5.20 -14.36
N GLU A 100 -10.91 4.95 -14.91
CA GLU A 100 -11.63 3.69 -14.69
C GLU A 100 -10.86 2.46 -15.21
N GLY A 101 -10.06 2.63 -16.26
CA GLY A 101 -9.15 1.60 -16.76
C GLY A 101 -8.08 1.28 -15.72
N ARG A 102 -7.47 2.30 -15.12
CA ARG A 102 -6.45 2.12 -14.07
C ARG A 102 -7.01 1.42 -12.83
N ARG A 103 -8.24 1.74 -12.41
CA ARG A 103 -8.91 1.06 -11.27
C ARG A 103 -9.10 -0.44 -11.55
N ARG A 104 -9.51 -0.79 -12.77
CA ARG A 104 -9.68 -2.19 -13.18
C ARG A 104 -8.35 -2.92 -13.24
N THR A 105 -7.35 -2.33 -13.90
CA THR A 105 -6.00 -2.90 -13.98
C THR A 105 -5.40 -3.13 -12.60
N TRP A 106 -5.56 -2.18 -11.67
CA TRP A 106 -5.11 -2.36 -10.29
C TRP A 106 -5.76 -3.57 -9.60
N ARG A 107 -7.06 -3.76 -9.78
CA ARG A 107 -7.78 -4.93 -9.24
C ARG A 107 -7.22 -6.22 -9.82
N ASP A 108 -7.12 -6.31 -11.14
CA ASP A 108 -6.64 -7.52 -11.83
C ASP A 108 -5.20 -7.87 -11.38
N GLU A 109 -4.31 -6.87 -11.33
CA GLU A 109 -2.91 -7.06 -10.91
C GLU A 109 -2.79 -7.46 -9.43
N THR A 110 -3.65 -6.94 -8.55
CA THR A 110 -3.64 -7.31 -7.14
C THR A 110 -4.25 -8.70 -6.91
N GLU A 111 -5.27 -9.09 -7.67
CA GLU A 111 -5.81 -10.46 -7.66
C GLU A 111 -4.80 -11.48 -8.16
N GLU A 112 -4.11 -11.18 -9.28
CA GLU A 112 -3.03 -12.02 -9.82
C GLU A 112 -1.89 -12.16 -8.82
N SER A 113 -1.46 -11.04 -8.22
CA SER A 113 -0.42 -11.06 -7.17
C SER A 113 -0.83 -11.89 -5.96
N ARG A 114 -2.09 -11.78 -5.51
CA ARG A 114 -2.64 -12.62 -4.42
C ARG A 114 -2.68 -14.10 -4.82
N ALA A 115 -3.09 -14.42 -6.04
CA ALA A 115 -3.17 -15.79 -6.53
C ALA A 115 -1.80 -16.43 -6.64
N ALA A 116 -0.82 -15.73 -7.23
CA ALA A 116 0.56 -16.16 -7.34
C ALA A 116 1.18 -16.41 -5.96
N ARG A 117 0.93 -15.51 -5.00
CA ARG A 117 1.39 -15.65 -3.60
C ARG A 117 0.78 -16.87 -2.91
N ARG A 118 -0.54 -17.09 -3.06
CA ARG A 118 -1.21 -18.29 -2.52
C ARG A 118 -0.63 -19.57 -3.11
N ALA A 119 -0.37 -19.61 -4.42
CA ALA A 119 0.21 -20.76 -5.09
C ALA A 119 1.64 -21.06 -4.58
N PHE A 120 2.47 -20.03 -4.44
CA PHE A 120 3.84 -20.17 -3.91
C PHE A 120 3.86 -20.68 -2.46
N LEU A 121 3.05 -20.09 -1.58
CA LEU A 121 2.97 -20.50 -0.17
C LEU A 121 2.32 -21.89 -0.01
N GLY A 122 1.30 -22.20 -0.80
CA GLY A 122 0.66 -23.51 -0.82
C GLY A 122 1.58 -24.62 -1.29
N ALA A 123 2.42 -24.35 -2.31
CA ALA A 123 3.46 -25.26 -2.76
C ALA A 123 4.57 -25.44 -1.72
N SER A 124 4.95 -24.37 -1.01
CA SER A 124 5.98 -24.40 0.02
C SER A 124 5.54 -25.12 1.31
N ALA A 125 4.24 -25.22 1.58
CA ALA A 125 3.71 -25.95 2.73
C ALA A 125 3.56 -27.46 2.50
N MET A 126 3.68 -27.92 1.25
CA MET A 126 3.63 -29.34 0.85
C MET A 126 5.01 -29.94 0.56
N ALA A 127 6.08 -29.14 0.68
CA ALA A 127 7.48 -29.54 0.55
C ALA A 127 8.12 -29.68 1.93
#